data_AF-A0A357HYR1-F1
#
_entry.id   AF-A0A357HYR1-F1
#
_cell.length_a   1.000
_cell.length_b   1.000
_cell.length_c   1.000
_cell.angle_alpha   90.00
_cell.angle_beta   90.00
_cell.angle_gamma   90.00
#
_symmetry.space_group_name_H-M   'P 1'
#
loop_
_entity.id
_entity.type
_entity.pdbx_description
1 polymer ?
#
loop_
_entity_poly.entity_id
_entity_poly.type
_entity_poly.pdbx_seq_one_letter_code
_entity_poly.pdbx_strand_id
1 'polypeptide(L)'
;MTAEESEFNKTKRRRIRRVKKWLRPLPRRTNIHRYPILKFFAESARKRVYIWSFRVEHAVPAIQAGSILTLMPLYGIQVPLAFLLALILRANLPIIAGLQIVSNPLTVLPIWYAGYQTGRIFLNLIGVEVAPLHHEEVRLLLDNFIHGAWGNKFDNLATVFGVTNLGAVIMGTFFGLIGSVTYRIVANRTAASYALLRSKINDRKLKSDSPPDNQDSKHD
;
A
#
# COMPACT_ATOMS: atom_id res chain seq x y z
N MET A 1 15.89 -14.86 32.49
CA MET A 1 15.28 -14.92 31.13
C MET A 1 15.21 -16.39 30.74
N THR A 2 14.01 -16.93 30.49
CA THR A 2 13.83 -18.37 30.25
C THR A 2 14.29 -18.78 28.83
N ALA A 3 14.70 -20.04 28.63
CA ALA A 3 15.18 -20.52 27.33
C ALA A 3 14.16 -20.30 26.19
N GLU A 4 12.88 -20.55 26.48
CA GLU A 4 11.74 -20.31 25.59
C GLU A 4 11.57 -18.82 25.22
N GLU A 5 11.80 -17.92 26.17
CA GLU A 5 11.70 -16.48 25.98
C GLU A 5 12.80 -15.96 25.04
N SER A 6 13.98 -16.59 25.07
CA SER A 6 15.08 -16.30 24.15
C SER A 6 14.78 -16.79 22.71
N GLU A 7 14.25 -18.00 22.56
CA GLU A 7 13.78 -18.59 21.29
C GLU A 7 12.67 -17.73 20.66
N PHE A 8 11.73 -17.29 21.48
CA PHE A 8 10.65 -16.39 21.07
C PHE A 8 11.17 -15.01 20.63
N ASN A 9 12.07 -14.41 21.39
CA ASN A 9 12.68 -13.13 21.01
C ASN A 9 13.47 -13.24 19.70
N LYS A 10 14.13 -14.39 19.46
CA LYS A 10 14.79 -14.69 18.18
C LYS A 10 13.78 -14.78 17.04
N THR A 11 12.67 -15.51 17.19
CA THR A 11 11.63 -15.63 16.13
C THR A 11 10.93 -14.30 15.84
N LYS A 12 10.58 -13.52 16.87
CA LYS A 12 10.05 -12.15 16.73
C LYS A 12 11.03 -11.26 15.96
N ARG A 13 12.31 -11.23 16.35
CA ARG A 13 13.36 -10.46 15.66
C ARG A 13 13.53 -10.92 14.21
N ARG A 14 13.46 -12.23 13.92
CA ARG A 14 13.52 -12.78 12.55
C ARG A 14 12.35 -12.31 11.69
N ARG A 15 11.11 -12.32 12.21
CA ARG A 15 9.92 -11.81 11.49
C ARG A 15 10.05 -10.31 11.17
N ILE A 16 10.43 -9.52 12.17
CA ILE A 16 10.63 -8.06 11.99
C ILE A 16 11.73 -7.77 10.97
N ARG A 17 12.84 -8.52 10.97
CA ARG A 17 13.93 -8.35 9.99
C ARG A 17 13.46 -8.61 8.55
N ARG A 18 12.65 -9.65 8.33
CA ARG A 18 12.08 -9.96 7.00
C ARG A 18 11.20 -8.81 6.51
N VAL A 19 10.22 -8.39 7.31
CA VAL A 19 9.35 -7.26 6.97
C VAL A 19 10.17 -5.99 6.72
N LYS A 20 11.14 -5.68 7.59
CA LYS A 20 12.02 -4.52 7.41
C LYS A 20 12.82 -4.56 6.11
N LYS A 21 13.19 -5.74 5.59
CA LYS A 21 13.89 -5.91 4.30
C LYS A 21 12.98 -5.50 3.14
N TRP A 22 11.73 -5.97 3.14
CA TRP A 22 10.71 -5.60 2.14
C TRP A 22 10.29 -4.13 2.21
N LEU A 23 10.32 -3.52 3.39
CA LEU A 23 10.03 -2.09 3.61
C LEU A 23 11.27 -1.19 3.49
N ARG A 24 12.41 -1.67 2.98
CA ARG A 24 13.60 -0.83 2.70
C ARG A 24 13.41 0.18 1.56
N PRO A 25 12.77 -0.16 0.42
CA PRO A 25 12.64 0.78 -0.69
C PRO A 25 11.60 1.88 -0.41
N LEU A 26 10.70 1.68 0.55
CA LEU A 26 9.67 2.65 0.89
C LEU A 26 10.25 3.93 1.53
N PRO A 27 9.65 5.11 1.26
CA PRO A 27 10.07 6.35 1.90
C PRO A 27 9.89 6.23 3.42
N ARG A 28 10.94 6.59 4.16
CA ARG A 28 10.96 6.64 5.63
C ARG A 28 11.05 8.08 6.10
N ARG A 29 10.60 8.33 7.33
CA ARG A 29 10.67 9.66 7.96
C ARG A 29 12.07 10.28 7.91
N THR A 30 13.12 9.46 7.99
CA THR A 30 14.52 9.89 7.91
C THR A 30 14.98 10.21 6.48
N ASN A 31 14.44 9.52 5.47
CA ASN A 31 14.96 9.55 4.09
C ASN A 31 14.07 10.33 3.12
N ILE A 32 12.95 10.88 3.59
CA ILE A 32 11.97 11.59 2.75
C ILE A 32 12.59 12.79 1.99
N HIS A 33 13.59 13.46 2.58
CA HIS A 33 14.30 14.59 1.97
C HIS A 33 15.15 14.20 0.76
N ARG A 34 15.50 12.91 0.60
CA ARG A 34 16.34 12.43 -0.50
C ARG A 34 15.58 12.31 -1.82
N TYR A 35 14.25 12.35 -1.78
CA TYR A 35 13.41 12.23 -2.96
C TYR A 35 13.07 13.62 -3.52
N PRO A 36 13.39 13.90 -4.81
CA PRO A 36 13.36 15.26 -5.36
C PRO A 36 11.99 15.93 -5.32
N ILE A 37 10.91 15.14 -5.44
CA ILE A 37 9.53 15.65 -5.35
C ILE A 37 9.03 15.65 -3.90
N LEU A 38 9.37 14.62 -3.12
CA LEU A 38 8.93 14.49 -1.72
C LEU A 38 9.63 15.46 -0.77
N LYS A 39 10.78 16.05 -1.15
CA LYS A 39 11.50 17.05 -0.31
C LYS A 39 10.65 18.29 -0.06
N PHE A 40 9.89 18.76 -1.06
CA PHE A 40 9.00 19.93 -0.96
C PHE A 40 7.88 19.71 0.05
N PHE A 41 7.53 18.45 0.26
CA PHE A 41 6.44 18.03 1.12
C PHE A 41 6.91 17.40 2.44
N ALA A 42 8.24 17.31 2.64
CA ALA A 42 8.85 16.59 3.75
C ALA A 42 8.51 17.20 5.10
N GLU A 43 8.42 18.53 5.20
CA GLU A 43 8.05 19.21 6.45
C GLU A 43 6.59 18.93 6.85
N SER A 44 5.66 19.06 5.90
CA SER A 44 4.24 18.74 6.09
C SER A 44 4.04 17.28 6.47
N ALA A 45 4.80 16.37 5.88
CA ALA A 45 4.80 14.96 6.25
C ALA A 45 5.34 14.71 7.66
N ARG A 46 6.43 15.37 8.04
CA ARG A 46 7.12 15.10 9.32
C ARG A 46 6.29 15.49 10.54
N LYS A 47 5.43 16.51 10.40
CA LYS A 47 4.55 17.03 11.46
C LYS A 47 3.36 16.12 11.77
N ARG A 48 2.97 15.22 10.85
CA ARG A 48 1.74 14.41 10.98
C ARG A 48 2.08 12.97 11.37
N VAL A 49 1.62 12.51 12.53
CA VAL A 49 1.93 11.16 13.03
C VAL A 49 1.18 10.07 12.23
N TYR A 50 -0.05 10.36 11.78
CA TYR A 50 -0.90 9.39 11.11
C TYR A 50 -0.32 8.85 9.80
N ILE A 51 0.41 9.67 9.04
CA ILE A 51 0.96 9.25 7.74
C ILE A 51 2.05 8.18 7.88
N TRP A 52 2.61 8.02 9.08
CA TRP A 52 3.64 7.02 9.38
C TRP A 52 3.07 5.82 10.15
N SER A 53 1.78 5.85 10.48
CA SER A 53 1.11 4.84 11.29
C SER A 53 0.63 3.68 10.43
N PHE A 54 1.08 2.47 10.74
CA PHE A 54 0.63 1.22 10.09
C PHE A 54 -0.63 0.65 10.78
N ARG A 55 -1.46 1.51 11.38
CA ARG A 55 -2.78 1.09 11.87
C ARG A 55 -3.72 0.90 10.69
N VAL A 56 -4.68 -0.01 10.85
CA VAL A 56 -5.69 -0.32 9.82
C VAL A 56 -6.41 0.94 9.34
N GLU A 57 -6.71 1.87 10.25
CA GLU A 57 -7.34 3.17 9.99
C GLU A 57 -6.64 4.01 8.91
N HIS A 58 -5.31 3.96 8.83
CA HIS A 58 -4.53 4.73 7.86
C HIS A 58 -4.01 3.89 6.70
N ALA A 59 -3.81 2.59 6.94
CA ALA A 59 -3.32 1.66 5.93
C ALA A 59 -4.39 1.28 4.89
N VAL A 60 -5.63 1.06 5.32
CA VAL A 60 -6.73 0.69 4.39
C VAL A 60 -7.01 1.80 3.37
N PRO A 61 -7.17 3.09 3.75
CA PRO A 61 -7.31 4.16 2.76
C PRO A 61 -6.11 4.29 1.83
N ALA A 62 -4.88 4.02 2.33
CA ALA A 62 -3.67 4.07 1.53
C ALA A 62 -3.62 2.96 0.47
N ILE A 63 -4.06 1.76 0.82
CA ILE A 63 -4.17 0.64 -0.11
C ILE A 63 -5.25 0.95 -1.15
N GLN A 64 -6.43 1.39 -0.73
CA GLN A 64 -7.54 1.66 -1.64
C GLN A 64 -7.20 2.77 -2.66
N ALA A 65 -6.81 3.95 -2.17
CA ALA A 65 -6.50 5.09 -3.02
C ALA A 65 -5.21 4.85 -3.83
N GLY A 66 -4.22 4.17 -3.22
CA GLY A 66 -3.00 3.80 -3.90
C GLY A 66 -3.24 2.85 -5.06
N SER A 67 -4.07 1.82 -4.87
CA SER A 67 -4.39 0.85 -5.92
C SER A 67 -5.07 1.49 -7.12
N ILE A 68 -5.99 2.43 -6.89
CA ILE A 68 -6.62 3.20 -7.98
C ILE A 68 -5.57 4.07 -8.69
N LEU A 69 -4.83 4.88 -7.93
CA LEU A 69 -3.86 5.83 -8.48
C LEU A 69 -2.74 5.14 -9.28
N THR A 70 -2.25 3.99 -8.81
CA THR A 70 -1.19 3.21 -9.48
C THR A 70 -1.62 2.69 -10.84
N LEU A 71 -2.91 2.39 -11.02
CA LEU A 71 -3.44 1.86 -12.28
C LEU A 71 -3.90 2.96 -13.25
N MET A 72 -4.06 4.19 -12.78
CA MET A 72 -4.43 5.32 -13.64
C MET A 72 -3.30 5.68 -14.61
N PRO A 73 -3.63 6.18 -15.83
CA PRO A 73 -2.66 6.60 -16.84
C PRO A 73 -2.02 7.95 -16.52
N LEU A 74 -1.40 8.06 -15.34
CA LEU A 74 -0.85 9.29 -14.76
C LEU A 74 0.67 9.17 -14.50
N TYR A 75 1.38 8.43 -15.36
CA TYR A 75 2.81 8.20 -15.19
C TYR A 75 3.57 9.54 -15.10
N GLY A 76 4.50 9.64 -14.16
CA GLY A 76 5.24 10.88 -13.86
C GLY A 76 4.60 11.76 -12.77
N ILE A 77 3.27 11.91 -12.75
CA ILE A 77 2.58 12.74 -11.74
C ILE A 77 2.00 11.95 -10.55
N GLN A 78 1.99 10.61 -10.64
CA GLN A 78 1.50 9.69 -9.60
C GLN A 78 2.08 9.97 -8.20
N VAL A 79 3.38 10.28 -8.09
CA VAL A 79 4.02 10.47 -6.79
C VAL A 79 3.50 11.72 -6.05
N PRO A 80 3.45 12.93 -6.67
CA PRO A 80 2.81 14.08 -6.03
C PRO A 80 1.32 13.86 -5.73
N LEU A 81 0.57 13.21 -6.62
CA LEU A 81 -0.84 12.87 -6.34
C LEU A 81 -0.98 11.91 -5.15
N ALA A 82 -0.11 10.90 -5.05
CA ALA A 82 -0.12 9.95 -3.94
C ALA A 82 0.13 10.66 -2.61
N PHE A 83 1.03 11.65 -2.60
CA PHE A 83 1.26 12.49 -1.43
C PHE A 83 0.01 13.31 -1.06
N LEU A 84 -0.61 13.97 -2.04
CA LEU A 84 -1.81 14.78 -1.81
C LEU A 84 -2.97 13.92 -1.28
N LEU A 85 -3.21 12.76 -1.89
CA LEU A 85 -4.21 11.79 -1.42
C LEU A 85 -3.90 11.29 -0.02
N ALA A 86 -2.62 11.06 0.32
CA ALA A 86 -2.23 10.67 1.68
C ALA A 86 -2.63 11.73 2.72
N LEU A 87 -2.53 13.02 2.38
CA LEU A 87 -2.93 14.09 3.26
C LEU A 87 -4.44 14.19 3.40
N ILE A 88 -5.17 14.20 2.28
CA ILE A 88 -6.63 14.36 2.23
C ILE A 88 -7.32 13.19 2.94
N LEU A 89 -6.93 11.96 2.60
CA LEU A 89 -7.54 10.73 3.12
C LEU A 89 -6.97 10.30 4.48
N ARG A 90 -6.08 11.11 5.06
CA ARG A 90 -5.33 10.79 6.29
C ARG A 90 -4.69 9.40 6.23
N ALA A 91 -4.13 9.05 5.07
CA ALA A 91 -3.65 7.72 4.76
C ALA A 91 -2.14 7.55 5.05
N ASN A 92 -1.69 6.31 5.18
CA ASN A 92 -0.29 5.97 5.37
C ASN A 92 0.53 6.28 4.11
N LEU A 93 1.45 7.24 4.21
CA LEU A 93 2.26 7.74 3.10
C LEU A 93 3.22 6.66 2.55
N PRO A 94 3.98 5.91 3.37
CA PRO A 94 4.81 4.81 2.87
C PRO A 94 4.06 3.78 2.03
N ILE A 95 2.84 3.41 2.42
CA ILE A 95 2.02 2.43 1.69
C ILE A 95 1.61 3.01 0.34
N ILE A 96 0.94 4.16 0.32
CA ILE A 96 0.40 4.74 -0.92
C ILE A 96 1.51 5.13 -1.91
N ALA A 97 2.65 5.65 -1.42
CA ALA A 97 3.81 5.93 -2.25
C ALA A 97 4.50 4.64 -2.72
N GLY A 98 4.50 3.61 -1.87
CA GLY A 98 5.04 2.29 -2.20
C GLY A 98 4.31 1.59 -3.33
N LEU A 99 2.99 1.73 -3.38
CA LEU A 99 2.18 1.19 -4.46
C LEU A 99 2.57 1.79 -5.82
N GLN A 100 3.00 3.05 -5.85
CA GLN A 100 3.38 3.71 -7.12
C GLN A 100 4.63 3.11 -7.76
N ILE A 101 5.46 2.36 -7.02
CA ILE A 101 6.62 1.66 -7.56
C ILE A 101 6.19 0.56 -8.56
N VAL A 102 4.96 0.05 -8.42
CA VAL A 102 4.41 -0.95 -9.33
C VAL A 102 4.22 -0.37 -10.74
N SER A 103 3.94 0.93 -10.87
CA SER A 103 3.81 1.64 -12.14
C SER A 103 5.19 2.17 -12.57
N ASN A 104 5.92 1.36 -13.34
CA ASN A 104 7.25 1.66 -13.87
C ASN A 104 7.25 1.53 -15.41
N PRO A 105 8.27 2.01 -16.14
CA PRO A 105 8.26 2.00 -17.61
C PRO A 105 8.01 0.62 -18.25
N LEU A 106 8.39 -0.45 -17.55
CA LEU A 106 8.17 -1.81 -18.02
C LEU A 106 6.71 -2.27 -17.82
N THR A 107 6.09 -1.87 -16.71
CA THR A 107 4.74 -2.32 -16.32
C THR A 107 3.63 -1.35 -16.72
N VAL A 108 3.94 -0.10 -17.05
CA VAL A 108 2.94 0.92 -17.39
C VAL A 108 2.14 0.54 -18.63
N LEU A 109 2.80 -0.01 -19.66
CA LEU A 109 2.17 -0.48 -20.90
C LEU A 109 1.11 -1.57 -20.64
N PRO A 110 1.44 -2.71 -20.00
CA PRO A 110 0.44 -3.74 -19.73
C PRO A 110 -0.66 -3.26 -18.77
N ILE A 111 -0.35 -2.38 -17.81
CA ILE A 111 -1.35 -1.79 -16.92
C ILE A 111 -2.36 -0.95 -17.70
N TRP A 112 -1.89 -0.05 -18.58
CA TRP A 112 -2.77 0.84 -19.35
C TRP A 112 -3.60 0.06 -20.36
N TYR A 113 -3.00 -0.93 -21.02
CA TYR A 113 -3.74 -1.82 -21.90
C TYR A 113 -4.84 -2.57 -21.14
N ALA A 114 -4.54 -3.16 -19.98
CA ALA A 114 -5.54 -3.83 -19.15
C ALA A 114 -6.63 -2.86 -18.66
N GLY A 115 -6.25 -1.64 -18.27
CA GLY A 115 -7.18 -0.58 -17.90
C GLY A 115 -8.12 -0.22 -19.04
N TYR A 116 -7.59 0.02 -20.24
CA TYR A 116 -8.41 0.33 -21.41
C TYR A 116 -9.39 -0.80 -21.74
N GLN A 117 -8.90 -2.05 -21.77
CA GLN A 117 -9.74 -3.21 -22.06
C GLN A 117 -10.85 -3.38 -21.02
N THR A 118 -10.54 -3.19 -19.74
CA THR A 118 -11.54 -3.25 -18.66
C THR A 118 -12.58 -2.15 -18.81
N GLY A 119 -12.16 -0.91 -19.07
CA GLY A 119 -13.06 0.22 -19.30
C GLY A 119 -13.94 0.02 -20.52
N ARG A 120 -13.38 -0.46 -21.62
CA ARG A 120 -14.10 -0.80 -22.85
C ARG A 120 -15.13 -1.90 -22.64
N ILE A 121 -14.76 -2.99 -21.96
CA ILE A 121 -15.71 -4.07 -21.64
C ILE A 121 -16.87 -3.51 -20.83
N PHE A 122 -16.57 -2.69 -19.80
CA PHE A 122 -17.61 -2.07 -18.98
C PHE A 122 -18.54 -1.15 -19.79
N LEU A 123 -17.98 -0.31 -20.68
CA LEU A 123 -18.76 0.58 -21.54
C LEU A 123 -19.64 -0.20 -22.52
N ASN A 124 -19.11 -1.27 -23.13
CA ASN A 124 -19.88 -2.14 -24.01
C ASN A 124 -21.05 -2.81 -23.25
N LEU A 125 -20.86 -3.19 -21.98
CA LEU A 125 -21.94 -3.77 -21.15
C LEU A 125 -23.09 -2.79 -20.88
N ILE A 126 -22.82 -1.48 -20.92
CA ILE A 126 -23.84 -0.43 -20.74
C ILE A 126 -24.30 0.18 -22.08
N GLY A 127 -23.97 -0.45 -23.21
CA GLY A 127 -24.44 -0.06 -24.54
C GLY A 127 -23.62 1.05 -25.23
N VAL A 128 -22.43 1.38 -24.72
CA VAL A 128 -21.51 2.36 -25.34
C VAL A 128 -20.41 1.60 -26.07
N GLU A 129 -20.46 1.60 -27.40
CA GLU A 129 -19.44 0.95 -28.22
C GLU A 129 -18.15 1.76 -28.27
N VAL A 130 -17.05 1.12 -27.91
CA VAL A 130 -15.70 1.70 -27.97
C VAL A 130 -14.80 0.81 -28.81
N ALA A 131 -14.06 1.45 -29.74
CA ALA A 131 -13.12 0.78 -30.63
C ALA A 131 -12.07 -0.04 -29.85
N PRO A 132 -11.63 -1.20 -30.38
CA PRO A 132 -10.50 -1.91 -29.80
C PRO A 132 -9.22 -1.09 -29.96
N LEU A 133 -8.41 -1.02 -28.90
CA LEU A 133 -7.10 -0.38 -28.95
C LEU A 133 -6.02 -1.41 -29.27
N HIS A 134 -5.24 -1.17 -30.32
CA HIS A 134 -4.12 -2.04 -30.68
C HIS A 134 -2.85 -1.68 -29.92
N HIS A 135 -1.95 -2.66 -29.72
CA HIS A 135 -0.73 -2.47 -28.92
C HIS A 135 0.18 -1.36 -29.46
N GLU A 136 0.24 -1.18 -30.78
CA GLU A 136 1.02 -0.12 -31.41
C GLU A 136 0.43 1.28 -31.14
N GLU A 137 -0.90 1.38 -31.04
CA GLU A 137 -1.57 2.64 -30.70
C GLU A 137 -1.31 3.02 -29.24
N VAL A 138 -1.30 2.04 -28.32
CA VAL A 138 -0.94 2.29 -26.92
C VAL A 138 0.46 2.88 -26.81
N ARG A 139 1.43 2.33 -27.56
CA ARG A 139 2.82 2.81 -27.57
C ARG A 139 2.91 4.24 -28.10
N LEU A 140 2.25 4.53 -29.22
CA LEU A 140 2.23 5.87 -29.80
C LEU A 140 1.56 6.88 -28.87
N LEU A 141 0.47 6.51 -28.18
CA LEU A 141 -0.18 7.39 -27.22
C LEU A 141 0.68 7.64 -25.98
N LEU A 142 1.42 6.62 -25.51
CA LEU A 142 2.40 6.76 -24.43
C LEU A 142 3.53 7.71 -24.81
N ASP A 143 4.09 7.53 -26.00
CA ASP A 143 5.18 8.35 -26.52
C ASP A 143 4.75 9.82 -26.66
N ASN A 144 3.57 10.04 -27.23
CA ASN A 144 2.97 11.37 -27.33
C ASN A 144 2.67 11.99 -25.96
N PHE A 145 2.21 11.19 -24.99
CA PHE A 145 1.92 11.65 -23.62
C PHE A 145 3.21 12.04 -22.87
N ILE A 146 4.29 11.27 -23.04
CA ILE A 146 5.60 11.52 -22.41
C ILE A 146 6.28 12.73 -23.06
N HIS A 147 6.26 12.82 -24.39
CA HIS A 147 6.95 13.86 -25.16
C HIS A 147 6.12 15.12 -25.38
N GLY A 148 4.87 15.14 -24.92
CA GLY A 148 4.01 16.32 -24.95
C GLY A 148 3.51 16.70 -26.36
N ALA A 149 3.34 15.72 -27.24
CA ALA A 149 2.87 15.93 -28.62
C ALA A 149 1.33 15.82 -28.72
N TRP A 150 0.62 16.83 -28.21
CA TRP A 150 -0.84 16.83 -28.05
C TRP A 150 -1.65 17.33 -29.26
N GLY A 151 -1.00 17.81 -30.32
CA GLY A 151 -1.60 18.75 -31.28
C GLY A 151 -2.71 18.22 -32.19
N ASN A 152 -2.58 17.01 -32.75
CA ASN A 152 -3.45 16.57 -33.86
C ASN A 152 -4.38 15.38 -33.52
N LYS A 153 -4.28 14.83 -32.31
CA LYS A 153 -5.00 13.63 -31.88
C LYS A 153 -5.57 13.74 -30.46
N PHE A 154 -5.87 14.96 -30.02
CA PHE A 154 -6.34 15.21 -28.65
C PHE A 154 -7.62 14.43 -28.33
N ASP A 155 -8.59 14.35 -29.26
CA ASP A 155 -9.86 13.64 -29.03
C ASP A 155 -9.67 12.13 -28.82
N ASN A 156 -8.79 11.53 -29.63
CA ASN A 156 -8.44 10.12 -29.49
C ASN A 156 -7.70 9.87 -28.17
N LEU A 157 -6.78 10.76 -27.81
CA LEU A 157 -6.05 10.68 -26.55
C LEU A 157 -6.98 10.85 -25.34
N ALA A 158 -7.92 11.80 -25.39
CA ALA A 158 -8.90 12.07 -24.34
C ALA A 158 -9.85 10.89 -24.15
N THR A 159 -10.31 10.29 -25.26
CA THR A 159 -11.14 9.07 -25.23
C THR A 159 -10.37 7.91 -24.61
N VAL A 160 -9.15 7.63 -25.09
CA VAL A 160 -8.32 6.55 -24.54
C VAL A 160 -7.99 6.78 -23.08
N PHE A 161 -7.67 8.01 -22.71
CA PHE A 161 -7.42 8.41 -21.33
C PHE A 161 -8.67 8.19 -20.47
N GLY A 162 -9.85 8.65 -20.91
CA GLY A 162 -11.11 8.50 -20.18
C GLY A 162 -11.49 7.03 -19.96
N VAL A 163 -11.45 6.22 -21.02
CA VAL A 163 -11.75 4.78 -20.97
C VAL A 163 -10.74 4.05 -20.06
N THR A 164 -9.46 4.39 -20.16
CA THR A 164 -8.41 3.78 -19.31
C THR A 164 -8.57 4.17 -17.85
N ASN A 165 -8.93 5.42 -17.55
CA ASN A 165 -9.21 5.86 -16.17
C ASN A 165 -10.41 5.12 -15.58
N LEU A 166 -11.48 4.93 -16.36
CA LEU A 166 -12.64 4.16 -15.93
C LEU A 166 -12.24 2.72 -15.55
N GLY A 167 -11.49 2.05 -16.42
CA GLY A 167 -10.97 0.72 -16.12
C GLY A 167 -10.00 0.70 -14.93
N ALA A 168 -9.16 1.72 -14.77
CA ALA A 168 -8.27 1.85 -13.62
C ALA A 168 -9.05 2.00 -12.30
N VAL A 169 -10.17 2.71 -12.30
CA VAL A 169 -11.07 2.80 -11.12
C VAL A 169 -11.70 1.44 -10.82
N ILE A 170 -12.18 0.72 -11.84
CA ILE A 170 -12.79 -0.61 -11.66
C ILE A 170 -11.74 -1.61 -11.13
N MET A 171 -10.59 -1.73 -11.78
CA MET A 171 -9.51 -2.62 -11.34
C MET A 171 -8.95 -2.19 -9.99
N GLY A 172 -8.75 -0.88 -9.80
CA GLY A 172 -8.18 -0.33 -8.58
C GLY A 172 -9.08 -0.51 -7.37
N THR A 173 -10.39 -0.40 -7.54
CA THR A 173 -11.35 -0.70 -6.47
C THR A 173 -11.37 -2.19 -6.13
N PHE A 174 -11.31 -3.07 -7.13
CA PHE A 174 -11.21 -4.52 -6.95
C PHE A 174 -9.94 -4.93 -6.19
N PHE A 175 -8.76 -4.56 -6.69
CA PHE A 175 -7.49 -4.87 -6.03
C PHE A 175 -7.34 -4.17 -4.68
N GLY A 176 -7.82 -2.92 -4.57
CA GLY A 176 -7.84 -2.17 -3.33
C GLY A 176 -8.69 -2.85 -2.26
N LEU A 177 -9.86 -3.39 -2.62
CA LEU A 177 -10.74 -4.11 -1.70
C LEU A 177 -10.06 -5.39 -1.20
N ILE A 178 -9.52 -6.20 -2.11
CA ILE A 178 -8.78 -7.43 -1.77
C ILE A 178 -7.61 -7.11 -0.85
N GLY A 179 -6.80 -6.10 -1.20
CA GLY A 179 -5.66 -5.67 -0.41
C GLY A 179 -6.08 -5.18 0.98
N SER A 180 -7.17 -4.41 1.07
CA SER A 180 -7.71 -3.87 2.31
C SER A 180 -8.25 -4.96 3.24
N VAL A 181 -8.99 -5.93 2.70
CA VAL A 181 -9.49 -7.09 3.46
C VAL A 181 -8.33 -7.93 3.96
N THR A 182 -7.38 -8.25 3.08
CA THR A 182 -6.17 -9.00 3.43
C THR A 182 -5.41 -8.30 4.55
N TYR A 183 -5.21 -6.98 4.43
CA TYR A 183 -4.53 -6.19 5.46
C TYR A 183 -5.26 -6.23 6.80
N ARG A 184 -6.59 -6.08 6.79
CA ARG A 184 -7.41 -6.12 8.00
C ARG A 184 -7.34 -7.49 8.69
N ILE A 185 -7.41 -8.58 7.94
CA ILE A 185 -7.26 -9.94 8.46
C ILE A 185 -5.88 -10.12 9.10
N VAL A 186 -4.81 -9.74 8.40
CA VAL A 186 -3.43 -9.87 8.91
C VAL A 186 -3.21 -9.01 10.15
N ALA A 187 -3.71 -7.77 10.15
CA ALA A 187 -3.59 -6.86 11.28
C ALA A 187 -4.34 -7.39 12.51
N ASN A 188 -5.57 -7.88 12.34
CA ASN A 188 -6.37 -8.46 13.43
C ASN A 188 -5.73 -9.73 14.00
N ARG A 189 -5.26 -10.64 13.13
CA ARG A 189 -4.53 -11.86 13.57
C ARG A 189 -3.26 -11.51 14.33
N THR A 190 -2.54 -10.49 13.87
CA THR A 190 -1.31 -10.03 14.53
C THR A 190 -1.62 -9.39 15.88
N ALA A 191 -2.65 -8.54 15.97
CA ALA A 191 -3.08 -7.89 17.21
C ALA A 191 -3.54 -8.92 18.26
N ALA A 192 -4.37 -9.89 17.88
CA ALA A 192 -4.80 -10.98 18.75
C ALA A 192 -3.61 -11.81 19.25
N SER A 193 -2.66 -12.13 18.36
CA SER A 193 -1.43 -12.83 18.74
C SER A 193 -0.63 -12.03 19.77
N TYR A 194 -0.47 -10.71 19.58
CA TYR A 194 0.24 -9.85 20.54
C TYR A 194 -0.49 -9.72 21.88
N ALA A 195 -1.82 -9.67 21.90
CA ALA A 195 -2.61 -9.59 23.13
C ALA A 195 -2.46 -10.86 23.98
N LEU A 196 -2.59 -12.03 23.35
CA LEU A 196 -2.41 -13.33 24.01
C LEU A 196 -0.98 -13.54 24.53
N LEU A 197 0.02 -12.99 23.82
CA LEU A 197 1.39 -13.00 24.31
C LEU A 197 1.59 -12.10 25.53
N ARG A 198 0.93 -10.93 25.56
CA ARG A 198 1.04 -9.99 26.67
C ARG A 198 0.40 -10.54 27.94
N SER A 199 -0.74 -11.24 27.84
CA SER A 199 -1.35 -11.90 29.00
C SER A 199 -0.45 -13.00 29.56
N LYS A 200 0.07 -13.90 28.70
CA LYS A 200 0.99 -14.97 29.14
C LYS A 200 2.23 -14.45 29.87
N ILE A 201 2.79 -13.30 29.44
CA ILE A 201 3.93 -12.68 30.11
C ILE A 201 3.52 -12.12 31.47
N ASN A 202 2.36 -11.45 31.56
CA ASN A 202 1.84 -10.92 32.82
C ASN A 202 1.52 -12.04 33.82
N ASP A 203 0.86 -13.12 33.38
CA ASP A 203 0.52 -14.26 34.23
C ASP A 203 1.78 -14.93 34.80
N ARG A 204 2.85 -15.05 34.00
CA ARG A 204 4.14 -15.59 34.47
C ARG A 204 4.84 -14.68 35.47
N LYS A 205 4.76 -13.35 35.31
CA LYS A 205 5.29 -12.40 36.30
C LYS A 205 4.57 -12.50 37.62
N LEU A 206 3.24 -12.56 37.59
CA LEU A 206 2.43 -12.75 38.80
C LEU A 206 2.82 -14.06 39.51
N LYS A 207 3.06 -15.14 38.74
CA LYS A 207 3.47 -16.44 39.28
C LYS A 207 4.92 -16.48 39.80
N SER A 208 5.83 -15.66 39.26
CA SER A 208 7.21 -15.57 39.77
C SER A 208 7.35 -14.69 41.00
N ASP A 209 6.48 -13.68 41.14
CA ASP A 209 6.44 -12.78 42.30
C ASP A 209 5.62 -13.37 43.47
N SER A 210 4.98 -14.52 43.26
CA SER A 210 4.30 -15.28 44.32
C SER A 210 5.35 -15.99 45.19
N PRO A 211 5.33 -15.84 46.52
CA PRO A 211 6.26 -16.57 47.40
C PRO A 211 6.07 -18.09 47.23
N PRO A 212 7.14 -18.89 47.36
CA PRO A 212 7.02 -20.34 47.27
C PRO A 212 6.02 -20.84 48.31
N ASP A 213 5.04 -21.63 47.86
CA ASP A 213 4.07 -22.27 48.73
C ASP A 213 4.82 -23.27 49.62
N ASN A 214 5.00 -22.88 50.88
CA ASN A 214 5.77 -23.63 51.87
C ASN A 214 4.86 -24.75 52.42
N GLN A 215 4.61 -25.78 51.60
CA GLN A 215 3.78 -26.94 51.96
C GLN A 215 4.57 -28.17 52.41
N ASP A 216 5.86 -28.04 52.74
CA ASP A 216 6.64 -29.09 53.42
C ASP A 216 6.94 -28.68 54.87
N SER A 217 5.89 -28.55 55.69
CA SER A 217 6.02 -28.62 57.15
C SER A 217 4.72 -29.16 57.74
N LYS A 218 4.67 -30.48 57.92
CA LYS A 218 3.88 -31.25 58.91
C LYS A 218 3.59 -32.64 58.37
N HIS A 219 4.54 -33.54 58.54
CA HIS A 219 4.23 -34.90 58.95
C HIS A 219 5.36 -35.32 59.89
N ASP A 220 5.14 -35.00 61.17
CA ASP A 220 5.75 -35.68 62.31
C ASP A 220 5.30 -37.14 62.35
#